data_AF-A0A1H3Z2L2-F1
#
_entry.id   AF-A0A1H3Z2L2-F1
#
_cell.length_a   1.000
_cell.length_b   1.000
_cell.length_c   1.000
_cell.angle_alpha   90.00
_cell.angle_beta   90.00
_cell.angle_gamma   90.00
#
_symmetry.space_group_name_H-M   'P 1'
#
loop_
_entity.id
_entity.type
_entity.pdbx_description
1 polymer ?
#
loop_
_entity_poly.entity_id
_entity_poly.type
_entity_poly.pdbx_seq_one_letter_code
_entity_poly.pdbx_strand_id
1 'polypeptide(L)' 'MDTASMLINVAAIMAGLVIYIFISNTKWGHTHQQFQYAIMLMATMAAVLLGGLARWLM' A
#
# COMPACT_ATOMS: atom_id res chain seq x y z
N MET A 1 -5.63 -0.88 22.73
CA MET A 1 -4.83 -0.81 21.49
C MET A 1 -3.76 0.23 21.74
N ASP A 2 -2.48 -0.15 21.65
CA ASP A 2 -1.39 0.81 21.79
C ASP A 2 -1.44 1.84 20.66
N THR A 3 -1.31 3.12 21.01
CA THR A 3 -1.32 4.24 20.06
C THR A 3 -0.25 4.05 18.98
N ALA A 4 0.89 3.46 19.33
CA ALA A 4 1.95 3.09 18.39
C ALA A 4 1.50 2.06 17.34
N SER A 5 0.80 1.00 17.76
CA SER A 5 0.25 0.00 16.85
C SER A 5 -0.80 0.59 15.89
N MET A 6 -1.61 1.53 16.37
CA MET A 6 -2.57 2.24 15.52
C MET A 6 -1.85 3.14 14.50
N LEU A 7 -0.80 3.85 14.91
CA LEU A 7 -0.01 4.73 14.03
C LEU A 7 0.65 3.96 12.88
N ILE A 8 1.22 2.78 13.17
CA ILE A 8 1.84 1.90 12.17
C ILE A 8 0.81 1.42 11.14
N ASN A 9 -0.38 1.01 11.59
CA ASN A 9 -1.45 0.58 10.70
C ASN A 9 -1.91 1.72 9.78
N VAL A 10 -2.05 2.94 10.31
CA VAL A 10 -2.40 4.12 9.50
C VAL A 10 -1.28 4.43 8.50
N ALA A 11 -0.02 4.42 8.92
CA ALA A 11 1.12 4.64 8.03
C ALA A 11 1.20 3.58 6.92
N ALA A 12 0.91 2.31 7.22
CA ALA A 12 0.89 1.22 6.26
C ALA A 12 -0.22 1.39 5.20
N ILE A 13 -1.43 1.76 5.62
CA ILE A 13 -2.55 2.05 4.69
C ILE A 13 -2.20 3.24 3.79
N MET A 14 -1.65 4.31 4.38
CA MET A 14 -1.22 5.49 3.64
C MET A 14 -0.12 5.15 2.62
N ALA A 15 0.86 4.32 2.99
CA ALA A 15 1.89 3.87 2.06
C ALA A 15 1.31 3.08 0.87
N GLY A 16 0.36 2.17 1.11
CA GLY A 16 -0.33 1.43 0.05
C GLY A 16 -1.08 2.33 -0.92
N LEU A 17 -1.79 3.33 -0.39
CA LEU A 17 -2.48 4.35 -1.19
C LEU A 17 -1.52 5.17 -2.04
N VAL A 18 -0.41 5.64 -1.45
CA VAL A 18 0.61 6.41 -2.17
C VAL A 18 1.20 5.58 -3.31
N ILE A 19 1.55 4.31 -3.07
CA ILE A 19 2.09 3.41 -4.10
C ILE A 19 1.07 3.24 -5.24
N TYR A 20 -0.19 2.97 -4.91
CA TYR A 20 -1.26 2.82 -5.90
C TYR A 20 -1.45 4.08 -6.76
N ILE A 21 -1.51 5.26 -6.13
CA ILE A 21 -1.68 6.54 -6.83
C ILE A 21 -0.46 6.83 -7.72
N PHE A 22 0.74 6.52 -7.23
CA PHE A 22 1.98 6.75 -7.97
C PHE A 22 2.04 5.87 -9.22
N ILE A 23 1.76 4.56 -9.10
CA ILE A 23 1.71 3.65 -10.24
C ILE A 23 0.62 4.10 -11.23
N SER A 24 -0.56 4.47 -10.72
CA SER A 24 -1.69 4.89 -11.56
C SER A 24 -1.43 6.20 -12.32
N ASN A 25 -0.64 7.12 -11.77
CA ASN A 25 -0.24 8.36 -12.45
C ASN A 25 0.92 8.18 -13.43
N THR A 26 1.63 7.04 -13.38
CA THR A 26 2.69 6.79 -14.37
C THR A 26 2.10 6.48 -15.73
N LYS A 27 2.86 6.76 -16.81
CA LYS A 27 2.47 6.37 -18.18
C LYS A 27 2.17 4.88 -18.28
N TRP A 28 2.86 4.04 -17.49
CA TRP A 28 2.63 2.60 -17.44
C TRP A 28 1.24 2.26 -16.89
N GLY A 29 0.83 2.87 -15.77
CA GLY A 29 -0.49 2.66 -15.17
C GLY A 29 -1.63 3.12 -16.08
N HIS A 30 -1.45 4.22 -16.80
CA HIS A 30 -2.41 4.69 -17.81
C HIS A 30 -2.54 3.75 -19.00
N THR A 31 -1.44 3.18 -19.51
CA THR A 31 -1.48 2.20 -20.61
C THR A 31 -2.02 0.84 -20.17
N HIS A 32 -1.85 0.49 -18.89
CA HIS A 32 -2.24 -0.80 -18.31
C HIS A 32 -3.49 -0.66 -17.42
N GLN A 33 -4.43 0.22 -17.78
CA GLN A 33 -5.68 0.40 -17.03
C GLN A 33 -6.48 -0.90 -16.86
N GLN A 34 -6.40 -1.82 -17.84
CA GLN A 34 -6.98 -3.16 -17.74
C GLN A 34 -6.46 -3.98 -16.54
N PHE A 35 -5.26 -3.66 -16.05
CA PHE A 35 -4.64 -4.29 -14.88
C PHE A 35 -4.83 -3.47 -13.59
N GLN A 36 -5.68 -2.43 -13.56
CA GLN A 36 -5.91 -1.60 -12.36
C GLN A 36 -6.28 -2.43 -11.14
N TYR A 37 -7.13 -3.45 -11.28
CA TYR A 37 -7.47 -4.37 -10.19
C TYR A 37 -6.24 -5.12 -9.66
N ALA A 38 -5.35 -5.56 -10.54
CA ALA A 38 -4.11 -6.24 -10.16
C ALA A 38 -3.11 -5.29 -9.50
N ILE A 39 -3.00 -4.05 -9.98
CA ILE A 39 -2.16 -3.00 -9.40
C ILE A 39 -2.65 -2.65 -7.99
N MET A 40 -3.97 -2.51 -7.81
CA MET A 40 -4.58 -2.27 -6.51
C MET A 40 -4.31 -3.44 -5.56
N LEU A 41 -4.52 -4.69 -6.01
CA LEU A 41 -4.26 -5.89 -5.23
C LEU A 41 -2.79 -5.95 -4.76
N MET A 42 -1.85 -5.72 -5.67
CA MET A 42 -0.41 -5.70 -5.36
C MET A 42 -0.04 -4.58 -4.39
N ALA A 43 -0.61 -3.39 -4.55
CA ALA A 43 -0.39 -2.27 -3.65
C ALA A 43 -0.94 -2.55 -2.25
N THR A 44 -2.14 -3.15 -2.13
CA THR A 44 -2.72 -3.55 -0.85
C THR A 44 -1.91 -4.67 -0.19
N MET A 45 -1.48 -5.69 -0.95
CA MET A 45 -0.61 -6.75 -0.44
C MET A 45 0.72 -6.19 0.08
N ALA A 46 1.35 -5.27 -0.66
CA ALA A 46 2.58 -4.62 -0.22
C ALA A 46 2.36 -3.81 1.06
N ALA A 47 1.27 -3.04 1.16
CA ALA A 47 0.92 -2.29 2.36
C ALA A 47 0.72 -3.19 3.58
N VAL A 48 0.01 -4.31 3.44
CA VAL A 48 -0.24 -5.25 4.54
C VAL A 48 1.04 -5.95 4.96
N LEU A 49 1.88 -6.36 4.01
CA LEU A 49 3.17 -6.99 4.31
C LEU A 49 4.11 -6.01 5.03
N LEU A 50 4.20 -4.76 4.57
CA LEU A 50 5.01 -3.72 5.20
C LEU A 50 4.47 -3.34 6.59
N GLY A 51 3.16 -3.20 6.74
CA GLY A 51 2.51 -2.93 8.04
C GLY A 51 2.68 -4.09 9.02
N GLY A 52 2.57 -5.32 8.55
CA GLY A 52 2.82 -6.53 9.34
C GLY A 52 4.28 -6.67 9.76
N LEU A 53 5.24 -6.42 8.85
CA LEU A 53 6.67 -6.41 9.14
C LEU A 53 7.04 -5.30 10.13
N ALA A 54 6.52 -4.09 9.94
CA ALA A 54 6.75 -2.98 10.85
C ALA A 54 6.21 -3.25 12.27
N ARG A 55 5.08 -3.96 12.37
CA ARG A 55 4.52 -4.42 13.65
C ARG A 55 5.32 -5.56 14.27
N TRP A 56 5.92 -6.43 13.48
CA TRP A 56 6.73 -7.55 13.98
C TRP A 56 8.11 -7.08 14.48
N LEU A 57 8.64 -5.99 13.93
CA LEU A 57 9.93 -5.40 14.32
C LEU A 57 9.88 -4.51 15.58
N MET A 58 8.68 -4.22 16.12
CA MET A 58 8.48 -3.49 17.38
C MET A 58 8.06 -4.43 18.50
#